data_AF-A0A363TH34-F1
#
_entry.id   AF-A0A363TH34-F1
#
_cell.length_a   1.000
_cell.length_b   1.000
_cell.length_c   1.000
_cell.angle_alpha   90.00
_cell.angle_beta   90.00
_cell.angle_gamma   90.00
#
_symmetry.space_group_name_H-M   'P 1'
#
loop_
_entity.id
_entity.type
_entity.pdbx_description
1 polymer ?
#
loop_
_entity_poly.entity_id
_entity_poly.type
_entity_poly.pdbx_seq_one_letter_code
_entity_poly.pdbx_strand_id
1 'polypeptide(L)' 'TGLFISTGGFTPDARREARRPGARVRLIDRDEFIDLWIRHQERVPEDARARLRLVPVWFLDPASPALVAPVCRH' A
#
# COMPACT_ATOMS: atom_id res chain seq x y z
N THR A 1 11.40 2.31 16.48
CA THR A 1 10.22 1.70 15.86
C THR A 1 10.56 1.38 14.42
N GLY A 2 10.28 0.16 13.96
CA GLY A 2 10.55 -0.30 12.61
C GLY A 2 9.28 -0.46 11.78
N LEU A 3 9.47 -0.56 10.47
CA LEU A 3 8.42 -0.83 9.50
C LEU A 3 8.80 -2.06 8.69
N PHE A 4 7.86 -2.99 8.54
CA PHE A 4 8.03 -4.18 7.71
C PHE A 4 6.93 -4.21 6.64
N ILE A 5 7.34 -4.34 5.38
CA ILE A 5 6.45 -4.34 4.22
C ILE A 5 6.50 -5.72 3.57
N SER A 6 5.33 -6.30 3.27
CA SER A 6 5.22 -7.59 2.59
C SER A 6 4.24 -7.49 1.43
N THR A 7 4.61 -8.06 0.27
CA THR A 7 3.72 -8.12 -0.90
C THR A 7 2.72 -9.29 -0.82
N GLY A 8 2.99 -10.30 0.00
CA GLY A 8 2.14 -11.50 0.18
C GLY A 8 1.26 -11.45 1.43
N GLY A 9 1.22 -10.32 2.15
CA GLY A 9 0.49 -10.16 3.40
C GLY A 9 1.21 -10.80 4.59
N PHE A 10 0.44 -11.11 5.64
CA PHE A 10 0.93 -11.57 6.94
C PHE A 10 0.04 -12.65 7.52
N THR A 11 0.66 -13.67 8.12
CA THR A 11 -0.06 -14.68 8.89
C THR A 11 -0.72 -14.08 10.13
N PRO A 12 -1.78 -14.70 10.67
CA PRO A 12 -2.41 -14.25 11.91
C PRO A 12 -1.43 -14.15 13.09
N ASP A 13 -0.45 -15.06 13.16
CA ASP A 13 0.60 -15.07 14.17
C ASP A 13 1.53 -13.86 14.05
N ALA A 14 1.99 -13.53 12.84
CA ALA A 14 2.80 -12.34 12.61
C ALA A 14 2.06 -11.07 13.01
N ARG A 15 0.76 -10.98 12.66
CA ARG A 15 -0.12 -9.89 13.07
C ARG A 15 -0.28 -9.80 14.59
N ARG A 16 -0.40 -10.94 15.29
CA ARG A 16 -0.49 -10.98 16.76
C ARG A 16 0.82 -10.53 17.40
N GLU A 17 1.96 -10.99 16.89
CA GLU A 17 3.29 -10.61 17.40
C GLU A 17 3.52 -9.10 17.33
N ALA A 18 3.24 -8.50 16.16
CA ALA A 18 3.42 -7.07 15.95
C ALA A 18 2.53 -6.19 16.85
N ARG A 19 1.44 -6.73 17.41
CA ARG A 19 0.55 -6.03 18.34
C ARG A 19 0.88 -6.28 19.81
N ARG A 20 1.86 -7.12 20.13
CA ARG A 20 2.20 -7.41 21.53
C ARG A 20 2.71 -6.15 22.24
N PRO A 21 2.46 -6.01 23.55
CA PRO A 21 3.09 -4.96 24.35
C PRO A 21 4.61 -5.00 24.21
N GLY A 22 5.21 -3.85 23.90
CA GLY A 22 6.66 -3.75 23.67
C GLY A 22 7.11 -4.07 22.24
N ALA A 23 6.24 -4.60 21.38
CA ALA A 23 6.53 -4.69 19.95
C ALA A 23 6.67 -3.27 19.38
N ARG A 24 7.75 -3.04 18.64
CA ARG A 24 8.06 -1.75 18.02
C ARG A 24 8.07 -1.83 16.50
N VAL A 25 7.26 -2.72 15.91
CA VAL A 25 7.19 -2.91 14.45
C VAL A 25 5.77 -2.68 13.95
N ARG A 26 5.64 -1.92 12.87
CA ARG A 26 4.40 -1.83 12.10
C ARG A 26 4.50 -2.76 10.89
N LEU A 27 3.44 -3.51 10.64
CA LEU A 27 3.27 -4.30 9.42
C LEU A 27 2.43 -3.49 8.44
N ILE A 28 2.87 -3.41 7.19
CA ILE A 28 2.11 -2.83 6.07
C ILE A 28 2.10 -3.89 4.96
N ASP A 29 0.91 -4.27 4.49
CA ASP A 29 0.81 -5.14 3.32
C ASP A 29 0.81 -4.33 2.02
N ARG A 30 0.76 -5.04 0.88
CA ARG A 30 0.84 -4.43 -0.43
C ARG A 30 -0.23 -3.36 -0.65
N ASP A 31 -1.47 -3.66 -0.29
CA ASP A 31 -2.60 -2.81 -0.65
C ASP A 31 -2.56 -1.52 0.18
N GLU A 32 -2.29 -1.65 1.50
CA GLU A 32 -2.06 -0.49 2.36
C GLU A 32 -0.84 0.33 1.92
N PHE A 33 0.23 -0.32 1.46
CA PHE A 33 1.40 0.37 0.93
C PHE A 33 1.08 1.19 -0.33
N ILE A 34 0.35 0.60 -1.29
CA ILE A 34 -0.03 1.27 -2.53
C ILE A 34 -0.91 2.49 -2.22
N ASP A 35 -1.89 2.35 -1.33
CA ASP A 35 -2.75 3.46 -0.92
C ASP A 35 -1.96 4.62 -0.30
N LEU A 36 -1.02 4.29 0.60
CA LEU A 36 -0.13 5.28 1.22
C LEU A 36 0.79 5.93 0.20
N TRP A 37 1.33 5.16 -0.74
CA TRP A 37 2.19 5.66 -1.80
C TRP A 37 1.44 6.65 -2.69
N ILE A 38 0.26 6.28 -3.20
CA ILE A 38 -0.56 7.16 -4.05
C ILE A 38 -0.87 8.47 -3.32
N ARG A 39 -1.22 8.40 -2.03
CA ARG A 39 -1.59 9.58 -1.23
C ARG A 39 -0.42 10.54 -0.93
N HIS A 40 0.80 10.03 -0.84
CA HIS A 40 1.92 10.79 -0.28
C HIS A 40 3.14 10.91 -1.19
N GLN A 41 3.16 10.27 -2.37
CA GLN A 41 4.30 10.30 -3.28
C GLN A 41 4.72 11.71 -3.73
N GLU A 42 3.81 12.68 -3.75
CA GLU A 42 4.14 14.09 -4.07
C GLU A 42 5.11 14.73 -3.08
N ARG A 43 5.19 14.20 -1.85
CA ARG A 43 6.13 14.66 -0.81
C ARG A 43 7.45 13.89 -0.83
N VAL A 44 7.59 12.90 -1.70
CA VAL A 44 8.81 12.09 -1.83
C VAL A 44 9.75 12.79 -2.81
N PRO A 45 11.05 12.94 -2.49
CA PRO A 45 12.03 13.49 -3.42
C PRO A 45 12.01 12.78 -4.77
N GLU A 46 12.22 13.53 -5.85
CA GLU A 46 12.02 13.03 -7.22
C GLU A 46 12.90 11.82 -7.54
N ASP A 47 14.15 11.81 -7.07
CA ASP A 47 15.11 10.72 -7.24
C ASP A 47 14.65 9.42 -6.54
N ALA A 48 13.99 9.55 -5.39
CA ALA A 48 13.39 8.42 -4.67
C ALA A 48 12.07 7.97 -5.31
N ARG A 49 11.22 8.93 -5.71
CA ARG A 49 9.96 8.65 -6.43
C ARG A 49 10.22 7.97 -7.77
N ALA A 50 11.30 8.32 -8.46
CA ALA A 50 11.70 7.71 -9.72
C ALA A 50 12.04 6.22 -9.61
N ARG A 51 12.38 5.71 -8.41
CA ARG A 51 12.63 4.28 -8.17
C ARG A 51 11.34 3.45 -8.16
N LEU A 52 10.21 4.09 -7.89
CA LEU A 52 8.90 3.44 -7.81
C LEU A 52 7.84 4.33 -8.47
N ARG A 53 7.81 4.31 -9.80
CA ARG A 53 6.86 5.08 -10.61
C ARG A 53 5.50 4.39 -10.68
N LEU A 54 4.78 4.39 -9.56
CA LEU A 54 3.39 3.92 -9.52
C LEU A 54 2.44 5.03 -9.97
N VAL A 55 1.75 4.79 -11.08
CA VAL A 55 0.70 5.67 -11.61
C VAL A 55 -0.67 5.00 -11.44
N PRO A 56 -1.65 5.69 -10.83
CA PRO A 56 -3.00 5.15 -10.71
C PRO A 56 -3.66 5.09 -12.09
N VAL A 57 -4.26 3.94 -12.43
CA VAL A 57 -5.02 3.74 -13.67
C VAL A 57 -6.48 3.62 -13.32
N TRP A 58 -7.30 4.55 -13.83
CA TRP A 58 -8.74 4.57 -13.64
C TRP A 58 -9.42 4.00 -14.87
N PHE A 59 -10.34 3.06 -14.67
CA PHE A 59 -11.15 2.51 -15.75
C PHE A 59 -12.53 3.19 -15.74
N LEU A 60 -13.06 3.46 -16.93
CA LEU A 60 -14.46 3.86 -17.08
C LEU A 60 -15.28 2.57 -17.14
N ASP A 61 -16.20 2.40 -16.19
CA ASP A 61 -17.17 1.31 -16.23
C ASP A 61 -18.39 1.76 -17.05
N PRO A 62 -18.66 1.17 -18.23
CA PRO A 62 -19.83 1.54 -19.02
C PRO A 62 -21.16 1.18 -18.34
N ALA A 63 -21.16 0.28 -17.36
CA ALA A 63 -22.35 -0.09 -16.58
C ALA A 63 -22.56 0.80 -15.35
N SER A 64 -21.58 1.62 -14.98
CA SER A 64 -21.64 2.52 -13.83
C SER A 64 -20.83 3.79 -14.11
N PRO A 65 -21.47 4.94 -14.43
CA PRO A 65 -20.77 6.16 -14.87
C PRO A 65 -19.93 6.84 -13.78
N ALA A 66 -19.79 6.24 -12.60
CA ALA A 66 -18.87 6.69 -11.56
C ALA A 66 -17.46 6.14 -11.82
N LEU A 67 -16.42 6.96 -11.59
CA LEU A 67 -15.02 6.51 -11.63
C LEU A 67 -14.85 5.34 -10.66
N VAL A 68 -14.56 4.15 -11.18
CA VAL A 68 -14.24 2.96 -10.36
C VAL A 68 -12.78 3.02 -9.93
N ALA A 69 -12.55 2.74 -8.64
CA ALA A 69 -11.22 2.69 -8.03
C ALA A 69 -10.28 1.75 -8.79
N PRO A 70 -8.95 2.00 -8.78
CA PRO A 70 -7.99 1.19 -9.52
C PRO A 70 -8.07 -0.28 -9.09
N VAL A 71 -8.36 -1.16 -10.06
CA VAL A 71 -8.40 -2.61 -9.85
C VAL A 71 -6.99 -3.16 -9.96
N CYS A 72 -6.38 -3.53 -8.83
CA CYS A 72 -5.18 -4.36 -8.83
C CYS A 72 -5.59 -5.83 -9.07
N ARG A 73 -5.46 -6.33 -10.31
CA ARG A 73 -5.61 -7.76 -10.60
C ARG A 73 -4.50 -8.56 -9.90
N HIS A 74 -4.93 -9.61 -9.20
CA HIS A 74 -4.08 -10.61 -8.55
C HIS A 74 -3.67 -11.70 -9.54
#